data_AF-A0A1V5L0G1-F1
#
_entry.id   AF-A0A1V5L0G1-F1
#
_cell.length_a   1.000
_cell.length_b   1.000
_cell.length_c   1.000
_cell.angle_alpha   90.00
_cell.angle_beta   90.00
_cell.angle_gamma   90.00
#
_symmetry.space_group_name_H-M   'P 1'
#
loop_
_entity.id
_entity.type
_entity.pdbx_description
1 polymer ?
#
loop_
_entity_poly.entity_id
_entity_poly.type
_entity_poly.pdbx_seq_one_letter_code
_entity_poly.pdbx_strand_id
1 'polypeptide(L)' 'MDRVQDMPGIAAARLWINEGLLAVGDDIMVALVAGDVRENVFAALQSLVAEVKSAVVKEREMP' A
#
# COMPACT_ATOMS: atom_id res chain seq x y z
N MET A 1 1.75 -2.46 8.58
CA MET A 1 1.50 -1.00 8.75
C MET A 1 2.54 -0.33 9.64
N ASP A 2 2.61 -0.68 10.93
CA ASP A 2 3.52 -0.01 11.89
C ASP A 2 4.99 -0.06 11.43
N ARG A 3 5.42 -1.20 10.87
CA ARG A 3 6.79 -1.38 10.36
C ARG A 3 7.20 -0.39 9.26
N VAL A 4 6.26 0.07 8.43
CA VAL A 4 6.55 1.02 7.35
C VAL A 4 6.68 2.44 7.92
N GLN A 5 5.91 2.76 8.96
CA GLN A 5 6.01 4.05 9.66
C GLN A 5 7.33 4.19 10.42
N ASP A 6 7.90 3.08 10.88
CA ASP A 6 9.19 3.03 11.58
C ASP A 6 10.41 3.06 10.64
N MET A 7 10.20 3.08 9.32
CA MET A 7 11.30 3.14 8.36
C MET A 7 12.02 4.50 8.39
N PRO A 8 13.34 4.55 8.14
CA PRO A 8 14.09 5.79 8.15
C PRO A 8 13.45 6.86 7.24
N GLY A 9 13.26 8.05 7.80
CA GLY A 9 12.75 9.21 7.07
C GLY A 9 11.24 9.20 6.79
N ILE A 10 10.47 8.22 7.28
CA ILE A 10 9.02 8.17 7.10
C ILE A 10 8.31 8.92 8.23
N ALA A 11 7.46 9.87 7.83
CA ALA A 11 6.64 10.66 8.74
C ALA A 11 5.22 10.11 8.89
N ALA A 12 4.69 9.49 7.82
CA ALA A 12 3.37 8.86 7.86
C ALA A 12 3.23 7.79 6.76
N ALA A 13 2.48 6.73 7.07
CA ALA A 13 2.00 5.77 6.10
C ALA A 13 0.52 5.45 6.33
N ARG A 14 -0.27 5.42 5.26
CA ARG A 14 -1.69 5.07 5.26
C ARG A 14 -1.99 4.15 4.09
N LEU A 15 -2.95 3.26 4.30
CA LEU A 15 -3.48 2.39 3.25
C LEU A 15 -4.99 2.30 3.41
N TRP A 16 -5.67 2.39 2.28
CA TRP A 16 -7.08 2.11 2.14
C TRP A 16 -7.22 0.97 1.13
N ILE A 17 -8.00 -0.05 1.48
CA ILE A 17 -8.30 -1.18 0.61
C ILE A 17 -9.82 -1.23 0.46
N ASN A 18 -10.29 -1.28 -0.78
CA ASN A 18 -11.70 -1.48 -1.07
C ASN A 18 -12.03 -2.98 -1.04
N GLU A 19 -13.19 -3.32 -0.49
CA GLU A 19 -13.67 -4.70 -0.37
C GLU A 19 -14.98 -4.89 -1.13
N GLY A 20 -15.27 -6.14 -1.52
CA GLY A 20 -16.50 -6.48 -2.24
C GLY A 20 -16.30 -6.59 -3.74
N LEU A 21 -17.35 -6.28 -4.52
CA LEU A 21 -17.32 -6.33 -5.98
C LEU A 21 -16.86 -4.97 -6.53
N LEU A 22 -15.74 -4.94 -7.24
CA LEU A 22 -15.20 -3.75 -7.88
C LEU A 22 -15.47 -3.78 -9.38
N ALA A 23 -15.87 -2.66 -9.96
CA ALA A 23 -16.03 -2.53 -11.39
C ALA A 23 -14.68 -2.27 -12.07
N VAL A 24 -14.60 -2.53 -13.38
CA VAL A 24 -13.40 -2.21 -14.16
C VAL A 24 -13.17 -0.69 -14.12
N GLY A 25 -12.00 -0.30 -13.63
CA GLY A 25 -11.62 1.10 -13.44
C GLY A 25 -11.73 1.61 -12.00
N ASP A 26 -12.32 0.83 -11.08
CA ASP A 26 -12.32 1.16 -9.66
C ASP A 26 -10.94 0.92 -9.05
N ASP A 27 -10.54 1.79 -8.12
CA ASP A 27 -9.32 1.60 -7.35
C ASP A 27 -9.51 0.44 -6.36
N ILE A 28 -8.60 -0.54 -6.42
CA ILE A 28 -8.58 -1.65 -5.46
C ILE A 28 -7.99 -1.20 -4.13
N MET A 29 -6.89 -0.45 -4.19
CA MET A 29 -6.21 0.09 -3.01
C MET A 29 -5.56 1.43 -3.30
N VAL A 30 -5.50 2.28 -2.27
CA VAL A 30 -4.76 3.54 -2.28
C VAL A 30 -3.75 3.51 -1.15
N ALA A 31 -2.48 3.71 -1.48
CA ALA A 31 -1.38 3.78 -0.53
C ALA A 31 -0.79 5.19 -0.50
N LEU A 32 -0.58 5.73 0.69
CA LEU A 32 0.07 7.02 0.92
C LEU A 32 1.26 6.85 1.85
N VAL A 33 2.41 7.35 1.42
CA VAL A 33 3.65 7.37 2.19
C VAL A 33 4.24 8.77 2.11
N ALA A 34 4.45 9.39 3.27
CA ALA A 34 5.07 10.71 3.40
C ALA A 34 6.41 10.57 4.12
N GLY A 35 7.45 11.20 3.60
CA GLY A 35 8.80 11.15 4.15
C GLY A 35 9.71 12.27 3.64
N ASP A 36 10.95 12.24 4.08
CA ASP A 36 11.95 13.31 3.92
C ASP A 36 12.59 13.38 2.52
N VAL A 37 13.03 12.24 2.00
CA VAL A 37 13.69 12.11 0.69
C VAL A 37 13.04 11.01 -0.14
N ARG A 38 13.17 11.14 -1.46
CA ARG A 38 12.50 10.24 -2.43
C ARG A 38 12.89 8.79 -2.20
N GLU A 39 14.16 8.52 -1.97
CA GLU A 39 14.72 7.18 -1.78
C GLU A 39 14.04 6.44 -0.62
N ASN A 40 13.87 7.13 0.52
CA ASN A 40 13.19 6.58 1.70
C ASN A 40 11.71 6.31 1.41
N VAL A 41 11.02 7.29 0.80
CA VAL A 41 9.59 7.19 0.47
C VAL A 41 9.32 6.04 -0.51
N PHE A 42 10.12 5.90 -1.57
CA PHE A 42 9.95 4.82 -2.54
C PHE A 42 10.23 3.44 -1.93
N ALA A 43 11.26 3.31 -1.11
CA ALA A 43 11.56 2.06 -0.41
C ALA A 43 10.41 1.65 0.53
N ALA A 44 9.86 2.60 1.28
CA ALA A 44 8.72 2.38 2.17
C ALA A 44 7.44 2.01 1.40
N LEU A 45 7.15 2.70 0.29
CA LEU A 45 6.01 2.37 -0.57
C LEU A 45 6.13 0.95 -1.15
N GLN A 46 7.31 0.57 -1.62
CA GLN A 46 7.55 -0.75 -2.17
C GLN A 46 7.35 -1.85 -1.11
N SER A 47 7.85 -1.64 0.12
CA SER A 47 7.64 -2.56 1.23
C SER A 47 6.15 -2.68 1.59
N LEU A 48 5.43 -1.55 1.62
CA LEU A 48 4.01 -1.51 1.95
C LEU A 48 3.18 -2.34 0.96
N VAL A 49 3.39 -2.13 -0.35
CA VAL A 49 2.67 -2.87 -1.39
C VAL A 49 3.00 -4.37 -1.35
N ALA A 50 4.25 -4.73 -1.08
CA ALA A 50 4.65 -6.13 -0.95
C ALA A 50 3.97 -6.82 0.26
N GLU A 51 3.87 -6.13 1.40
CA GLU A 51 3.16 -6.62 2.59
C GLU A 51 1.67 -6.85 2.29
N VAL A 52 1.02 -5.92 1.60
CA VAL A 52 -0.41 -6.02 1.24
C VAL A 52 -0.70 -7.21 0.33
N LYS A 53 0.12 -7.40 -0.72
CA LYS A 53 -0.03 -8.54 -1.63
C LYS A 53 0.18 -9.89 -0.93
N SER A 54 1.04 -9.93 0.07
CA SER A 54 1.35 -11.15 0.83
C SER A 54 0.28 -11.48 1.88
N ALA A 55 -0.20 -10.46 2.60
CA ALA A 55 -1.01 -10.66 3.81
C ALA A 55 -2.52 -10.52 3.59
N VAL A 56 -2.97 -9.75 2.59
CA VAL A 56 -4.37 -9.28 2.54
C VAL A 56 -5.09 -9.62 1.23
N VAL A 57 -4.39 -9.63 0.10
CA VAL A 57 -5.04 -9.73 -1.20
C VAL A 57 -5.26 -11.19 -1.63
N LYS A 58 -6.50 -11.67 -1.53
CA LYS A 58 -7.03 -12.79 -2.33
C LYS A 58 -7.99 -12.23 -3.38
N GLU A 59 -7.45 -11.82 -4.52
CA GLU A 59 -8.24 -11.40 -5.67
C GLU A 59 -8.65 -12.61 -6.53
N ARG A 60 -9.86 -12.57 -7.09
CA ARG A 60 -10.33 -13.52 -8.10
C ARG A 60 -10.81 -12.72 -9.30
N GLU A 61 -10.07 -12.78 -10.40
CA GLU A 61 -10.49 -12.21 -11.68
C GLU A 61 -11.69 -13.01 -12.22
N MET A 62 -12.75 -12.32 -12.61
CA MET A 62 -13.90 -12.91 -13.29
C MET A 62 -13.75 -12.71 -14.81
N PRO A 63 -13.92 -13.77 -15.63
CA PRO A 63 -13.83 -13.67 -17.09
C PRO A 63 -15.01 -12.92 -17.71
#